data_AF-A0A526R551-F1
#
_entry.id   AF-A0A526R551-F1
#
_cell.length_a   1.000
_cell.length_b   1.000
_cell.length_c   1.000
_cell.angle_alpha   90.00
_cell.angle_beta   90.00
_cell.angle_gamma   90.00
#
_symmetry.space_group_name_H-M   'P 1'
#
loop_
_entity.id
_entity.type
_entity.pdbx_description
1 polymer ?
#
loop_
_entity_poly.entity_id
_entity_poly.type
_entity_poly.pdbx_seq_one_letter_code
_entity_poly.pdbx_strand_id
1 'polypeptide(L)'
;GALSWTTPQPVTEFPKNGAFADLAPPTEVTVTRQVLAEPTPDIVERTWATLADGTPLVTGLKKGKGTLVLFHVTPEATWSNLPISGSFVEMLRRIVQLSRNQGAAVANAEAAATSLAPYRMIAADGMLVPPTPDARPLVPGPGPLPVTIENPPGLYGSETGVFAHNLLDAASTFAPLARPNVSLPVTTIQYAFDESRNLKGALVAAALVLMVLDTLAVFWMGGLLSRRPRRAAATTAAALLIGLGALLGHADRARADDAKPGDTQAIEDISKTRIAYVLTGEPGVDSISRAGLEGLTRFLIEKTALEPG
;
A
#
# COMPACT_ATOMS: atom_id res chain seq x y z
N GLY A 1 33.41 33.67 -9.98
CA GLY A 1 33.98 33.37 -11.32
C GLY A 1 33.32 32.13 -11.88
N ALA A 2 33.37 31.90 -13.20
CA ALA A 2 32.83 30.69 -13.81
C ALA A 2 33.89 29.59 -13.89
N LEU A 3 33.56 28.37 -13.47
CA LEU A 3 34.37 27.16 -13.60
C LEU A 3 33.89 26.36 -14.81
N SER A 4 34.80 25.75 -15.54
CA SER A 4 34.49 24.88 -16.69
C SER A 4 35.32 23.62 -16.65
N TRP A 5 34.74 22.49 -17.03
CA TRP A 5 35.43 21.21 -17.11
C TRP A 5 35.59 20.76 -18.55
N THR A 6 36.68 20.05 -18.82
CA THR A 6 36.90 19.36 -20.11
C THR A 6 36.04 18.11 -20.24
N THR A 7 35.85 17.39 -19.14
CA THR A 7 34.91 16.26 -19.03
C THR A 7 33.66 16.73 -18.28
N PRO A 8 32.46 16.64 -18.90
CA PRO A 8 31.21 17.01 -18.24
C PRO A 8 31.02 16.25 -16.92
N GLN A 9 30.66 16.97 -15.86
CA GLN A 9 30.44 16.39 -14.54
C GLN A 9 28.99 15.93 -14.39
N PRO A 10 28.74 14.68 -13.99
CA PRO A 10 27.39 14.22 -13.67
C PRO A 10 26.96 14.75 -12.30
N VAL A 11 25.64 14.79 -12.10
CA VAL A 11 25.02 15.10 -10.81
C VAL A 11 25.01 13.84 -9.93
N THR A 12 25.31 13.99 -8.64
CA THR A 12 25.29 12.86 -7.69
C THR A 12 23.95 12.73 -6.99
N GLU A 13 23.86 11.78 -6.06
CA GLU A 13 22.73 11.66 -5.15
C GLU A 13 22.46 12.98 -4.41
N PHE A 14 21.16 13.28 -4.22
CA PHE A 14 20.77 14.47 -3.50
C PHE A 14 21.04 14.34 -2.01
N PRO A 15 21.70 15.34 -1.39
CA PRO A 15 21.90 15.36 0.05
C PRO A 15 20.58 15.33 0.84
N LYS A 16 20.57 14.59 1.96
CA LYS A 16 19.37 14.44 2.83
C LYS A 16 18.92 15.73 3.52
N ASN A 17 19.79 16.73 3.59
CA ASN A 17 19.53 18.04 4.20
C ASN A 17 18.87 19.05 3.23
N GLY A 18 18.67 18.68 1.96
CA GLY A 18 18.13 19.57 0.93
C GLY A 18 16.66 19.33 0.58
N ALA A 19 16.07 20.28 -0.14
CA ALA A 19 14.67 20.15 -0.61
C ALA A 19 14.46 18.96 -1.56
N PHE A 20 15.53 18.47 -2.21
CA PHE A 20 15.51 17.42 -3.23
C PHE A 20 15.81 16.02 -2.68
N ALA A 21 15.90 15.83 -1.36
CA ALA A 21 16.28 14.56 -0.74
C ALA A 21 15.43 13.34 -1.17
N ASP A 22 14.16 13.56 -1.54
CA ASP A 22 13.22 12.52 -1.94
C ASP A 22 13.19 12.28 -3.47
N LEU A 23 13.94 13.06 -4.26
CA LEU A 23 13.97 12.93 -5.71
C LEU A 23 14.98 11.84 -6.13
N ALA A 24 14.67 11.13 -7.21
CA ALA A 24 15.61 10.21 -7.82
C ALA A 24 16.80 11.01 -8.41
N PRO A 25 18.06 10.61 -8.15
CA PRO A 25 19.23 11.27 -8.71
C PRO A 25 19.20 11.22 -10.25
N PRO A 26 19.37 12.35 -10.96
CA PRO A 26 19.40 12.38 -12.41
C PRO A 26 20.63 11.64 -12.94
N THR A 27 20.41 10.72 -13.88
CA THR A 27 21.51 10.00 -14.56
C THR A 27 21.83 10.62 -15.92
N GLU A 28 20.92 11.43 -16.43
CA GLU A 28 20.97 12.08 -17.74
C GLU A 28 21.60 13.49 -17.70
N VAL A 29 21.74 14.07 -16.51
CA VAL A 29 22.20 15.46 -16.36
C VAL A 29 23.72 15.53 -16.32
N THR A 30 24.28 16.39 -17.16
CA THR A 30 25.71 16.71 -17.21
C THR A 30 25.92 18.22 -17.16
N VAL A 31 27.01 18.63 -16.49
CA VAL A 31 27.38 20.03 -16.30
C VAL A 31 28.79 20.24 -16.85
N THR A 32 28.92 21.18 -17.78
CA THR A 32 30.20 21.54 -18.40
C THR A 32 30.76 22.85 -17.86
N ARG A 33 29.88 23.73 -17.36
CA ARG A 33 30.24 25.04 -16.81
C ARG A 33 29.31 25.41 -15.67
N GLN A 34 29.85 26.04 -14.63
CA GLN A 34 29.05 26.57 -13.51
C GLN A 34 29.60 27.88 -12.98
N VAL A 35 28.75 28.68 -12.33
CA VAL A 35 29.19 29.78 -11.48
C VAL A 35 29.61 29.19 -10.14
N LEU A 36 30.81 29.51 -9.66
CA LEU A 36 31.25 29.00 -8.36
C LEU A 36 30.52 29.74 -7.23
N ALA A 37 29.94 28.99 -6.31
CA ALA A 37 29.50 29.51 -5.02
C ALA A 37 30.71 29.96 -4.19
N GLU A 38 30.58 31.06 -3.44
CA GLU A 38 31.63 31.49 -2.52
C GLU A 38 31.79 30.45 -1.39
N PRO A 39 33.01 29.96 -1.13
CA PRO A 39 33.25 28.95 -0.11
C PRO A 39 33.09 29.56 1.28
N THR A 40 31.91 29.39 1.86
CA THR A 40 31.62 29.69 3.27
C THR A 40 31.51 28.39 4.07
N PRO A 41 31.79 28.36 5.39
CA PRO A 41 31.65 27.16 6.22
C PRO A 41 30.27 26.50 6.11
N ASP A 42 29.21 27.31 6.01
CA ASP A 42 27.82 26.85 5.93
C ASP A 42 27.43 26.29 4.55
N ILE A 43 28.33 26.30 3.55
CA ILE A 43 27.97 25.96 2.17
C ILE A 43 27.47 24.52 2.05
N VAL A 44 28.04 23.62 2.84
CA VAL A 44 27.64 22.21 2.88
C VAL A 44 26.19 22.07 3.36
N GLU A 45 25.81 22.83 4.39
CA GLU A 45 24.44 22.81 4.91
C GLU A 45 23.43 23.43 3.94
N ARG A 46 23.88 24.39 3.12
CA ARG A 46 23.07 25.10 2.13
C ARG A 46 22.98 24.37 0.79
N THR A 47 23.75 23.31 0.58
CA THR A 47 23.81 22.60 -0.70
C THR A 47 22.67 21.59 -0.81
N TRP A 48 21.86 21.72 -1.86
CA TRP A 48 20.73 20.82 -2.15
C TRP A 48 21.00 19.84 -3.29
N ALA A 49 22.02 20.12 -4.11
CA ALA A 49 22.50 19.21 -5.15
C ALA A 49 24.00 19.41 -5.37
N THR A 50 24.72 18.32 -5.61
CA THR A 50 26.18 18.29 -5.80
C THR A 50 26.54 17.61 -7.12
N LEU A 51 27.69 17.98 -7.67
CA LEU A 51 28.34 17.27 -8.77
C LEU A 51 29.26 16.16 -8.25
N ALA A 52 29.72 15.30 -9.15
CA ALA A 52 30.61 14.18 -8.81
C ALA A 52 31.94 14.60 -8.17
N ASP A 53 32.38 15.83 -8.41
CA ASP A 53 33.57 16.42 -7.79
C ASP A 53 33.30 17.09 -6.44
N GLY A 54 32.07 17.00 -5.93
CA GLY A 54 31.64 17.59 -4.65
C GLY A 54 31.31 19.07 -4.74
N THR A 55 31.39 19.71 -5.91
CA THR A 55 31.02 21.11 -6.05
C THR A 55 29.49 21.28 -6.00
N PRO A 56 28.99 22.36 -5.35
CA PRO A 56 27.55 22.57 -5.18
C PRO A 56 26.91 23.07 -6.47
N LEU A 57 25.92 22.34 -6.98
CA LEU A 57 25.16 22.69 -8.18
C LEU A 57 23.93 23.55 -7.85
N VAL A 58 23.25 23.26 -6.74
CA VAL A 58 22.10 24.05 -6.28
C VAL A 58 22.27 24.35 -4.79
N THR A 59 22.11 25.62 -4.42
CA THR A 59 22.19 26.06 -3.02
C THR A 59 20.92 26.78 -2.61
N GLY A 60 20.41 26.47 -1.41
CA GLY A 60 19.27 27.12 -0.80
C GLY A 60 19.65 27.88 0.47
N LEU A 61 19.13 29.09 0.63
CA LEU A 61 19.34 29.94 1.81
C LEU A 61 18.01 30.51 2.29
N LYS A 62 17.65 30.28 3.55
CA LYS A 62 16.54 31.02 4.18
C LYS A 62 16.96 32.45 4.46
N LYS A 63 16.21 33.42 3.93
CA LYS A 63 16.42 34.86 4.14
C LYS A 63 15.11 35.52 4.55
N GLY A 64 15.03 35.97 5.80
CA GLY A 64 13.79 36.51 6.36
C GLY A 64 12.67 35.45 6.37
N LYS A 65 11.51 35.80 5.82
CA LYS A 65 10.35 34.89 5.68
C LYS A 65 10.38 34.02 4.43
N GLY A 66 11.42 34.09 3.61
CA GLY A 66 11.52 33.38 2.33
C GLY A 66 12.74 32.48 2.22
N THR A 67 12.78 31.68 1.15
CA THR A 67 13.93 30.86 0.78
C THR A 67 14.44 31.30 -0.58
N LEU A 68 15.73 31.65 -0.66
CA LEU A 68 16.45 31.90 -1.90
C LEU A 68 17.03 30.59 -2.40
N VAL A 69 16.77 30.25 -3.66
CA VAL A 69 17.32 29.06 -4.31
C VAL A 69 18.12 29.52 -5.51
N LEU A 70 19.38 29.12 -5.57
CA LEU A 70 20.30 29.45 -6.65
C LEU A 70 20.76 28.18 -7.35
N PHE A 71 20.51 28.11 -8.65
CA PHE A 71 21.13 27.15 -9.55
C PHE A 71 22.42 27.75 -10.07
N HIS A 72 23.53 27.03 -9.92
CA HIS A 72 24.86 27.50 -10.31
C HIS A 72 25.13 27.34 -11.81
N VAL A 73 24.08 27.22 -12.63
CA VAL A 73 24.13 27.11 -14.09
C VAL A 73 23.23 28.17 -14.73
N THR A 74 23.46 28.45 -16.00
CA THR A 74 22.57 29.32 -16.77
C THR A 74 21.26 28.60 -17.15
N PRO A 75 20.19 29.32 -17.47
CA PRO A 75 18.95 28.71 -17.98
C PRO A 75 19.08 28.15 -19.40
N GLU A 76 20.23 28.35 -20.06
CA GLU A 76 20.50 27.86 -21.41
C GLU A 76 21.18 26.48 -21.38
N ALA A 77 20.91 25.64 -22.38
CA ALA A 77 21.49 24.30 -22.50
C ALA A 77 23.00 24.28 -22.85
N THR A 78 23.68 25.44 -22.83
CA THR A 78 25.09 25.59 -23.22
C THR A 78 26.05 25.20 -22.10
N TRP A 79 25.67 25.42 -20.84
CA TRP A 79 26.50 25.13 -19.65
C TRP A 79 26.13 23.80 -18.98
N SER A 80 24.88 23.38 -19.16
CA SER A 80 24.35 22.12 -18.68
C SER A 80 23.09 21.76 -19.46
N ASN A 81 22.82 20.47 -19.63
CA ASN A 81 21.53 20.00 -20.14
C ASN A 81 20.44 19.94 -19.04
N LEU A 82 20.73 20.37 -17.80
CA LEU A 82 19.75 20.41 -16.70
C LEU A 82 18.48 21.19 -17.08
N PRO A 83 18.52 22.42 -17.64
CA PRO A 83 17.30 23.21 -17.89
C PRO A 83 16.30 22.54 -18.85
N ILE A 84 16.74 21.57 -19.65
CA ILE A 84 15.91 20.83 -20.62
C ILE A 84 15.60 19.40 -20.15
N SER A 85 16.04 19.00 -18.95
CA SER A 85 15.81 17.65 -18.43
C SER A 85 14.48 17.52 -17.68
N GLY A 86 13.95 16.30 -17.61
CA GLY A 86 12.78 16.00 -16.77
C GLY A 86 13.06 16.24 -15.29
N SER A 87 14.28 15.96 -14.84
CA SER A 87 14.70 16.16 -13.45
C SER A 87 14.65 17.64 -13.02
N PHE A 88 14.88 18.59 -13.93
CA PHE A 88 14.71 20.01 -13.64
C PHE A 88 13.24 20.38 -13.40
N VAL A 89 12.30 19.79 -14.13
CA VAL A 89 10.86 19.98 -13.88
C VAL A 89 10.49 19.49 -12.48
N GLU A 90 11.00 18.33 -12.06
CA GLU A 90 10.77 17.79 -10.71
C GLU A 90 11.40 18.66 -9.62
N MET A 91 12.61 19.17 -9.84
CA MET A 91 13.24 20.15 -8.93
C MET A 91 12.39 21.42 -8.79
N LEU A 92 11.89 21.98 -9.89
CA LEU A 92 11.03 23.17 -9.87
C LEU A 92 9.70 22.88 -9.14
N ARG A 93 9.07 21.73 -9.39
CA ARG A 93 7.86 21.30 -8.67
C ARG A 93 8.12 21.24 -7.17
N ARG A 94 9.25 20.67 -6.76
CA ARG A 94 9.63 20.58 -5.34
C ARG A 94 9.87 21.96 -4.71
N ILE A 95 10.49 22.90 -5.43
CA ILE A 95 10.66 24.28 -4.96
C ILE A 95 9.30 24.98 -4.80
N VAL A 96 8.37 24.79 -5.74
CA VAL A 96 7.01 25.36 -5.66
C VAL A 96 6.24 24.79 -4.47
N GLN A 97 6.33 23.47 -4.25
CA GLN A 97 5.73 22.83 -3.07
C GLN A 97 6.32 23.38 -1.77
N LEU A 98 7.65 23.55 -1.70
CA LEU A 98 8.33 24.14 -0.55
C LEU A 98 7.81 25.55 -0.28
N SER A 99 7.64 26.37 -1.31
CA SER A 99 7.10 27.73 -1.19
C SER A 99 5.67 27.73 -0.64
N ARG A 100 4.79 26.85 -1.12
CA ARG A 100 3.39 26.75 -0.67
C ARG A 100 3.27 26.22 0.76
N ASN A 101 4.08 25.21 1.12
CA ASN A 101 4.11 24.66 2.49
C ASN A 101 4.74 25.63 3.49
N GLN A 102 5.71 26.46 3.08
CA GLN A 102 6.29 27.50 3.94
C GLN A 102 5.33 28.67 4.20
N GLY A 103 4.35 28.91 3.32
CA GLY A 103 3.44 30.06 3.39
C GLY A 103 2.05 29.80 3.99
N ALA A 104 1.54 28.56 3.97
CA ALA A 104 0.14 28.29 4.32
C ALA A 104 -0.08 27.58 5.66
N ALA A 105 0.93 26.91 6.23
CA ALA A 105 0.70 26.10 7.44
C ALA A 105 0.88 26.87 8.76
N VAL A 106 1.63 27.98 8.81
CA VAL A 106 1.97 28.59 10.14
C VAL A 106 2.06 30.14 10.16
N ALA A 107 2.09 30.87 9.04
CA ALA A 107 2.59 32.26 9.07
C ALA A 107 1.68 33.37 8.50
N ASN A 108 0.40 33.14 8.27
CA ASN A 108 -0.56 34.22 7.98
C ASN A 108 -1.91 33.94 8.62
N ALA A 109 -2.06 34.28 9.90
CA ALA A 109 -3.36 34.37 10.56
C ALA A 109 -4.21 35.57 10.07
N GLU A 110 -3.70 36.38 9.13
CA GLU A 110 -4.36 37.61 8.65
C GLU A 110 -4.64 37.61 7.13
N ALA A 111 -4.15 36.63 6.37
CA ALA A 111 -4.64 36.41 5.00
C ALA A 111 -5.75 35.37 5.10
N ALA A 112 -7.00 35.76 4.80
CA ALA A 112 -8.18 34.91 4.87
C ALA A 112 -7.84 33.47 4.47
N ALA A 113 -7.97 32.54 5.42
CA ALA A 113 -7.53 31.17 5.28
C ALA A 113 -8.08 30.58 3.98
N THR A 114 -7.20 30.36 3.00
CA THR A 114 -7.60 29.86 1.69
C THR A 114 -8.20 28.47 1.88
N SER A 115 -9.51 28.40 1.75
CA SER A 115 -10.25 27.14 1.82
C SER A 115 -9.75 26.19 0.73
N LEU A 116 -9.22 25.04 1.12
CA LEU A 116 -8.66 24.03 0.24
C LEU A 116 -9.75 23.05 -0.14
N ALA A 117 -10.07 22.96 -1.43
CA ALA A 117 -11.08 22.03 -1.92
C ALA A 117 -10.62 20.57 -1.76
N PRO A 118 -11.55 19.63 -1.49
CA PRO A 118 -11.28 18.20 -1.58
C PRO A 118 -10.69 17.79 -2.94
N TYR A 119 -9.54 17.11 -2.96
CA TYR A 119 -8.94 16.64 -4.21
C TYR A 119 -8.93 15.11 -4.33
N ARG A 120 -8.46 14.40 -3.30
CA ARG A 120 -8.55 12.93 -3.18
C ARG A 120 -8.71 12.52 -1.72
N MET A 121 -9.49 11.48 -1.45
CA MET A 121 -9.75 10.99 -0.09
C MET A 121 -9.23 9.58 0.10
N ILE A 122 -8.90 9.23 1.34
CA ILE A 122 -8.52 7.87 1.71
C ILE A 122 -9.79 7.06 1.98
N ALA A 123 -10.01 6.00 1.20
CA ALA A 123 -11.08 5.04 1.41
C ALA A 123 -10.75 4.08 2.58
N ALA A 124 -11.73 3.28 3.01
CA ALA A 124 -11.58 2.36 4.15
C ALA A 124 -10.51 1.27 3.93
N ASP A 125 -10.18 0.98 2.68
CA ASP A 125 -9.11 0.07 2.25
C ASP A 125 -7.73 0.75 2.16
N GLY A 126 -7.64 2.06 2.44
CA GLY A 126 -6.42 2.85 2.35
C GLY A 126 -6.12 3.43 0.97
N MET A 127 -6.98 3.22 -0.03
CA MET A 127 -6.75 3.71 -1.39
C MET A 127 -7.22 5.16 -1.59
N LEU A 128 -6.55 5.90 -2.48
CA LEU A 128 -6.94 7.28 -2.82
C LEU A 128 -8.06 7.29 -3.86
N VAL A 129 -9.25 7.71 -3.44
CA VAL A 129 -10.47 7.82 -4.24
C VAL A 129 -10.86 9.28 -4.50
N PRO A 130 -11.73 9.57 -5.49
CA PRO A 130 -12.32 10.89 -5.65
C PRO A 130 -13.04 11.37 -4.38
N PRO A 131 -13.19 12.69 -4.18
CA PRO A 131 -13.90 13.24 -3.03
C PRO A 131 -15.33 12.69 -2.92
N THR A 132 -15.73 12.34 -1.69
CA THR A 132 -17.12 11.99 -1.40
C THR A 132 -18.00 13.24 -1.42
N PRO A 133 -19.33 13.11 -1.66
CA PRO A 133 -20.25 14.25 -1.64
C PRO A 133 -20.28 15.01 -0.31
N ASP A 134 -19.97 14.31 0.79
CA ASP A 134 -19.98 14.87 2.14
C ASP A 134 -18.67 15.59 2.52
N ALA A 135 -17.62 15.43 1.70
CA ALA A 135 -16.33 16.07 1.97
C ALA A 135 -16.42 17.58 1.73
N ARG A 136 -16.15 18.35 2.79
CA ARG A 136 -16.13 19.80 2.77
C ARG A 136 -14.71 20.34 2.60
N PRO A 137 -14.57 21.55 2.02
CA PRO A 137 -13.30 22.25 1.97
C PRO A 137 -12.64 22.39 3.34
N LEU A 138 -11.33 22.18 3.37
CA LEU A 138 -10.52 22.28 4.58
C LEU A 138 -10.00 23.71 4.72
N VAL A 139 -10.13 24.29 5.91
CA VAL A 139 -9.61 25.63 6.21
C VAL A 139 -8.43 25.47 7.18
N PRO A 140 -7.18 25.61 6.72
CA PRO A 140 -6.02 25.52 7.60
C PRO A 140 -6.05 26.63 8.64
N GLY A 141 -5.97 26.28 9.91
CA GLY A 141 -5.90 27.21 11.04
C GLY A 141 -4.62 27.02 11.86
N PRO A 142 -4.32 27.93 12.80
CA PRO A 142 -3.22 27.76 13.73
C PRO A 142 -3.58 26.66 14.75
N GLY A 143 -3.22 25.41 14.45
CA GLY A 143 -3.44 24.28 15.35
C GLY A 143 -3.56 22.93 14.61
N PRO A 144 -3.67 21.83 15.38
CA PRO A 144 -3.95 20.52 14.81
C PRO A 144 -5.34 20.52 14.15
N LEU A 145 -5.39 20.12 12.88
CA LEU A 145 -6.63 19.98 12.14
C LEU A 145 -7.26 18.62 12.50
N PRO A 146 -8.47 18.58 13.08
CA PRO A 146 -9.12 17.31 13.39
C PRO A 146 -9.58 16.61 12.11
N VAL A 147 -9.47 15.29 12.10
CA VAL A 147 -10.06 14.44 11.06
C VAL A 147 -11.51 14.19 11.43
N THR A 148 -12.44 14.66 10.60
CA THR A 148 -13.88 14.55 10.84
C THR A 148 -14.56 13.92 9.62
N ILE A 149 -15.85 13.59 9.75
CA ILE A 149 -16.64 13.12 8.60
C ILE A 149 -16.73 14.20 7.51
N GLU A 150 -16.82 15.47 7.91
CA GLU A 150 -16.85 16.59 6.96
C GLU A 150 -15.46 16.91 6.39
N ASN A 151 -14.39 16.64 7.12
CA ASN A 151 -13.01 16.80 6.66
C ASN A 151 -12.25 15.45 6.77
N PRO A 152 -12.57 14.49 5.89
CA PRO A 152 -11.95 13.18 5.90
C PRO A 152 -10.45 13.25 5.54
N PRO A 153 -9.66 12.22 5.90
CA PRO A 153 -8.24 12.21 5.61
C PRO A 153 -8.00 12.07 4.10
N GLY A 154 -7.03 12.81 3.57
CA GLY A 154 -6.80 12.89 2.13
C GLY A 154 -5.94 14.07 1.68
N LEU A 155 -6.00 14.36 0.39
CA LEU A 155 -5.33 15.46 -0.28
C LEU A 155 -6.35 16.57 -0.59
N TYR A 156 -6.03 17.79 -0.16
CA TYR A 156 -6.85 18.98 -0.36
C TYR A 156 -6.09 20.03 -1.18
N GLY A 157 -6.74 20.72 -2.11
CA GLY A 157 -6.16 21.76 -2.94
C GLY A 157 -6.50 21.57 -4.41
N SER A 158 -5.47 21.49 -5.26
CA SER A 158 -5.60 21.44 -6.71
C SER A 158 -4.54 20.53 -7.32
N GLU A 159 -4.65 20.23 -8.61
CA GLU A 159 -3.66 19.44 -9.34
C GLU A 159 -2.23 20.02 -9.26
N THR A 160 -2.10 21.34 -9.14
CA THR A 160 -0.81 22.05 -9.06
C THR A 160 -0.19 22.08 -7.66
N GLY A 161 -0.92 21.60 -6.65
CA GLY A 161 -0.46 21.61 -5.28
C GLY A 161 -1.54 21.15 -4.32
N VAL A 162 -1.15 20.17 -3.51
CA VAL A 162 -2.01 19.50 -2.52
C VAL A 162 -1.43 19.66 -1.12
N PHE A 163 -2.33 19.75 -0.16
CA PHE A 163 -2.07 19.66 1.28
C PHE A 163 -2.53 18.28 1.76
N ALA A 164 -1.66 17.58 2.48
CA ALA A 164 -1.98 16.26 3.03
C ALA A 164 -2.61 16.40 4.42
N HIS A 165 -3.88 16.02 4.53
CA HIS A 165 -4.61 15.88 5.78
C HIS A 165 -4.55 14.42 6.22
N ASN A 166 -3.59 14.10 7.08
CA ASN A 166 -3.29 12.72 7.44
C ASN A 166 -4.23 12.21 8.55
N LEU A 167 -4.61 10.93 8.47
CA LEU A 167 -5.39 10.26 9.53
C LEU A 167 -4.60 10.12 10.83
N LEU A 168 -3.30 9.87 10.72
CA LEU A 168 -2.39 9.62 11.83
C LEU A 168 -1.29 10.67 11.82
N ASP A 169 -0.80 11.01 13.02
CA ASP A 169 0.39 11.84 13.18
C ASP A 169 1.68 10.99 13.15
N ALA A 170 2.83 11.67 13.12
CA ALA A 170 4.13 10.99 13.10
C ALA A 170 4.47 10.26 14.42
N ALA A 171 3.76 10.55 15.51
CA ALA A 171 3.95 9.94 16.83
C ALA A 171 2.98 8.77 17.08
N SER A 172 2.07 8.50 16.14
CA SER A 172 1.00 7.52 16.29
C SER A 172 1.56 6.10 16.31
N THR A 173 1.22 5.35 17.36
CA THR A 173 1.63 3.95 17.52
C THR A 173 0.44 3.01 17.37
N PHE A 174 0.59 1.95 16.57
CA PHE A 174 -0.41 0.91 16.48
C PHE A 174 -0.32 -0.03 17.69
N ALA A 175 -1.31 0.05 18.58
CA ALA A 175 -1.46 -0.92 19.65
C ALA A 175 -2.23 -2.15 19.15
N PRO A 176 -1.85 -3.38 19.55
CA PRO A 176 -2.67 -4.56 19.29
C PRO A 176 -4.08 -4.39 19.82
N LEU A 177 -5.08 -4.86 19.07
CA LEU A 177 -6.47 -4.85 19.51
C LEU A 177 -6.63 -5.71 20.77
N ALA A 178 -6.88 -5.07 21.91
CA ALA A 178 -7.15 -5.78 23.16
C ALA A 178 -8.52 -6.46 23.04
N ARG A 179 -8.54 -7.80 23.15
CA ARG A 179 -9.81 -8.53 23.19
C ARG A 179 -10.48 -8.29 24.54
N PRO A 180 -11.79 -8.00 24.59
CA PRO A 180 -12.51 -7.95 25.85
C PRO A 180 -12.45 -9.32 26.53
N ASN A 181 -12.13 -9.33 27.83
CA ASN A 181 -12.20 -10.55 28.64
C ASN A 181 -13.67 -10.87 28.92
N VAL A 182 -14.24 -11.73 28.09
CA VAL A 182 -15.60 -12.24 28.28
C VAL A 182 -15.50 -13.58 29.01
N SER A 183 -16.38 -13.83 29.98
CA SER A 183 -16.47 -15.10 30.72
C SER A 183 -17.06 -16.26 29.91
N LEU A 184 -17.44 -15.99 28.66
CA LEU A 184 -18.02 -16.95 27.74
C LEU A 184 -16.93 -17.59 26.87
N PRO A 185 -17.07 -18.87 26.48
CA PRO A 185 -16.18 -19.48 25.51
C PRO A 185 -16.30 -18.77 24.16
N VAL A 186 -15.27 -18.00 23.80
CA VAL A 186 -15.17 -17.31 22.51
C VAL A 186 -14.39 -18.18 21.53
N THR A 187 -15.02 -18.55 20.42
CA THR A 187 -14.34 -19.16 19.28
C THR A 187 -13.92 -18.08 18.29
N THR A 188 -12.67 -18.12 17.85
CA THR A 188 -12.20 -17.22 16.79
C THR A 188 -12.56 -17.85 15.44
N ILE A 189 -13.51 -17.24 14.74
CA ILE A 189 -13.80 -17.58 13.34
C ILE A 189 -13.06 -16.55 12.51
N GLN A 190 -12.13 -16.99 11.68
CA GLN A 190 -11.54 -16.10 10.68
C GLN A 190 -12.60 -15.82 9.63
N TYR A 191 -12.84 -14.55 9.32
CA TYR A 191 -13.60 -14.17 8.13
C TYR A 191 -12.77 -14.67 6.94
N ALA A 192 -13.15 -15.84 6.42
CA ALA A 192 -12.47 -16.49 5.31
C ALA A 192 -12.75 -15.70 4.02
N PHE A 193 -12.00 -14.63 3.80
CA PHE A 193 -11.71 -14.18 2.45
C PHE A 193 -10.72 -15.19 1.87
N ASP A 194 -11.26 -16.14 1.09
CA ASP A 194 -10.65 -16.76 -0.08
C ASP A 194 -9.10 -16.86 -0.05
N GLU A 195 -8.55 -17.48 0.98
CA GLU A 195 -7.10 -17.59 1.15
C GLU A 195 -6.58 -18.70 0.23
N SER A 196 -6.39 -18.36 -1.05
CA SER A 196 -5.83 -19.28 -2.03
C SER A 196 -4.35 -19.54 -1.71
N ARG A 197 -4.03 -20.77 -1.28
CA ARG A 197 -2.63 -21.19 -1.10
C ARG A 197 -2.00 -21.49 -2.45
N ASN A 198 -0.88 -20.85 -2.73
CA ASN A 198 -0.13 -21.10 -3.97
C ASN A 198 0.59 -22.47 -3.90
N LEU A 199 -0.07 -23.51 -4.42
CA LEU A 199 0.45 -24.88 -4.46
C LEU A 199 1.37 -25.15 -5.66
N LYS A 200 1.53 -24.20 -6.59
CA LYS A 200 2.33 -24.40 -7.81
C LYS A 200 3.76 -24.81 -7.49
N GLY A 201 4.40 -24.14 -6.52
CA GLY A 201 5.77 -24.46 -6.12
C GLY A 201 5.92 -25.87 -5.57
N ALA A 202 5.02 -26.27 -4.66
CA ALA A 202 5.05 -27.61 -4.06
C ALA A 202 4.78 -28.72 -5.09
N LEU A 203 3.82 -28.52 -6.00
CA LEU A 203 3.49 -29.49 -7.04
C LEU A 203 4.61 -29.64 -8.08
N VAL A 204 5.26 -28.53 -8.48
CA VAL A 204 6.42 -28.58 -9.39
C VAL A 204 7.60 -29.30 -8.73
N ALA A 205 7.86 -29.03 -7.45
CA ALA A 205 8.90 -29.75 -6.71
C ALA A 205 8.60 -31.26 -6.62
N ALA A 206 7.36 -31.65 -6.32
CA ALA A 206 6.95 -33.04 -6.30
C ALA A 206 7.11 -33.73 -7.67
N ALA A 207 6.73 -33.04 -8.76
CA ALA A 207 6.91 -33.55 -10.12
C ALA A 207 8.39 -33.76 -10.48
N LEU A 208 9.28 -32.83 -10.11
CA LEU A 208 10.73 -32.97 -10.32
C LEU A 208 11.30 -34.17 -9.54
N VAL A 209 10.88 -34.36 -8.29
CA VAL A 209 11.31 -35.52 -7.48
C VAL A 209 10.86 -36.82 -8.13
N LEU A 210 9.61 -36.90 -8.60
CA LEU A 210 9.10 -38.08 -9.30
C LEU A 210 9.86 -38.36 -10.60
N MET A 211 10.22 -37.32 -11.37
CA MET A 211 11.03 -37.47 -12.58
C MET A 211 12.43 -38.01 -12.26
N VAL A 212 13.08 -37.53 -11.20
CA VAL A 212 14.38 -38.07 -10.76
C VAL A 212 14.26 -39.53 -10.34
N LEU A 213 13.20 -39.89 -9.60
CA LEU A 213 12.95 -41.27 -9.21
C LEU A 213 12.68 -42.19 -10.40
N ASP A 214 11.92 -41.73 -11.39
CA ASP A 214 11.65 -42.47 -12.62
C ASP A 214 12.93 -42.69 -13.43
N THR A 215 13.76 -41.66 -13.61
CA THR A 215 15.06 -41.81 -14.29
C THR A 215 15.98 -42.80 -13.55
N LEU A 216 16.02 -42.76 -12.22
CA LEU A 216 16.76 -43.75 -11.42
C LEU A 216 16.21 -45.17 -11.60
N ALA A 217 14.90 -45.34 -11.67
CA ALA A 217 14.27 -46.64 -11.92
C ALA A 217 14.61 -47.17 -13.32
N VAL A 218 14.56 -46.31 -14.34
CA VAL A 218 14.97 -46.66 -15.72
C VAL A 218 16.46 -47.02 -15.78
N PHE A 219 17.34 -46.27 -15.12
CA PHE A 219 18.76 -46.60 -15.02
C PHE A 219 19.00 -47.95 -14.33
N TRP A 220 18.21 -48.28 -13.30
CA TRP A 220 18.29 -49.56 -12.61
C TRP A 220 17.83 -50.71 -13.50
N MET A 221 16.69 -50.58 -14.18
CA MET A 221 16.19 -51.58 -15.13
C MET A 221 17.11 -51.74 -16.36
N GLY A 222 17.72 -50.65 -16.82
CA GLY A 222 18.67 -50.61 -17.94
C GLY A 222 20.00 -51.33 -17.67
N GLY A 223 20.18 -51.92 -16.48
CA GLY A 223 21.29 -52.83 -16.20
C GLY A 223 22.63 -52.16 -15.97
N LEU A 224 22.70 -50.85 -15.72
CA LEU A 224 23.95 -50.15 -15.45
C LEU A 224 24.61 -50.60 -14.13
N LEU A 225 23.83 -51.19 -13.21
CA LEU A 225 24.33 -51.86 -11.99
C LEU A 225 24.67 -53.36 -12.19
N SER A 226 24.46 -53.93 -13.38
CA SER A 226 24.64 -55.37 -13.63
C SER A 226 26.09 -55.79 -13.93
N ARG A 227 27.03 -54.83 -14.05
CA ARG A 227 28.49 -55.09 -14.05
C ARG A 227 29.08 -55.00 -12.62
N ARG A 228 28.60 -55.88 -11.73
CA ARG A 228 29.15 -56.54 -10.49
C ARG A 228 30.29 -55.87 -9.64
N PRO A 229 30.39 -56.04 -8.28
CA PRO A 229 29.54 -56.75 -7.30
C PRO A 229 29.01 -55.93 -6.09
N ARG A 230 27.79 -56.30 -5.65
CA ARG A 230 27.35 -56.62 -4.27
C ARG A 230 28.00 -55.91 -3.07
N ARG A 231 27.26 -54.95 -2.49
CA ARG A 231 26.61 -55.03 -1.14
C ARG A 231 26.15 -53.67 -0.59
N ALA A 232 26.58 -52.54 -1.17
CA ALA A 232 26.27 -51.21 -0.64
C ALA A 232 25.03 -50.52 -1.24
N ALA A 233 24.57 -50.93 -2.43
CA ALA A 233 23.47 -50.23 -3.13
C ALA A 233 22.06 -50.63 -2.66
N ALA A 234 21.90 -51.80 -2.04
CA ALA A 234 20.59 -52.30 -1.60
C ALA A 234 20.11 -51.62 -0.30
N THR A 235 21.03 -51.17 0.56
CA THR A 235 20.71 -50.51 1.83
C THR A 235 20.36 -49.03 1.64
N THR A 236 20.95 -48.35 0.66
CA THR A 236 20.64 -46.95 0.34
C THR A 236 19.30 -46.80 -0.40
N ALA A 237 18.95 -47.72 -1.28
CA ALA A 237 17.65 -47.71 -1.97
C ALA A 237 16.47 -47.96 -1.02
N ALA A 238 16.62 -48.87 -0.06
CA ALA A 238 15.60 -49.14 0.96
C ALA A 238 15.41 -47.94 1.91
N ALA A 239 16.49 -47.26 2.29
CA ALA A 239 16.41 -46.05 3.12
C ALA A 239 15.74 -44.87 2.37
N LEU A 240 15.96 -44.74 1.07
CA LEU A 240 15.31 -43.72 0.24
C LEU A 240 13.80 -43.95 0.09
N LEU A 241 13.38 -45.21 -0.08
CA LEU A 241 11.96 -45.58 -0.16
C LEU A 241 11.21 -45.36 1.16
N ILE A 242 11.87 -45.64 2.30
CA ILE A 242 11.31 -45.37 3.64
C ILE A 242 11.23 -43.86 3.90
N GLY A 243 12.24 -43.09 3.49
CA GLY A 243 12.23 -41.63 3.59
C GLY A 243 11.14 -40.97 2.75
N LEU A 244 10.89 -41.47 1.54
CA LEU A 244 9.84 -40.96 0.66
C LEU A 244 8.43 -41.33 1.16
N GLY A 245 8.26 -42.52 1.76
CA GLY A 245 7.02 -42.92 2.42
C GLY A 245 6.67 -42.07 3.64
N ALA A 246 7.68 -41.64 4.41
CA ALA A 246 7.50 -40.76 5.57
C ALA A 246 7.11 -39.32 5.19
N LEU A 247 7.57 -38.84 4.02
CA LEU A 247 7.21 -37.52 3.47
C LEU A 247 5.77 -37.47 2.91
N LEU A 248 5.27 -38.57 2.35
CA LEU A 248 3.90 -38.68 1.83
C LEU A 248 2.86 -38.99 2.92
N GLY A 249 3.28 -39.57 4.05
CA GLY A 249 2.40 -39.91 5.17
C GLY A 249 1.89 -38.73 6.01
N HIS A 250 2.44 -37.53 5.81
CA HIS A 250 2.04 -36.29 6.50
C HIS A 250 1.09 -35.40 5.68
N ALA A 251 0.50 -35.94 4.60
CA ALA A 251 -0.68 -35.31 4.04
C ALA A 251 -1.82 -35.44 5.06
N ASP A 252 -2.05 -34.37 5.82
CA ASP A 252 -3.25 -34.23 6.62
C ASP A 252 -4.44 -34.63 5.74
N ARG A 253 -5.25 -35.56 6.25
CA ARG A 253 -6.52 -35.93 5.61
C ARG A 253 -7.39 -34.68 5.63
N ALA A 254 -7.32 -33.88 4.58
CA ALA A 254 -8.28 -32.82 4.31
C ALA A 254 -9.64 -33.50 4.11
N ARG A 255 -10.39 -33.63 5.21
CA ARG A 255 -11.80 -33.99 5.18
C ARG A 255 -12.51 -32.75 4.67
N ALA A 256 -12.88 -32.79 3.39
CA ALA A 256 -13.72 -31.78 2.73
C ALA A 256 -15.20 -31.92 3.13
N ASP A 257 -15.47 -32.43 4.33
CA ASP A 257 -16.82 -32.60 4.87
C ASP A 257 -16.82 -32.00 6.28
N ASP A 258 -17.07 -30.70 6.33
CA ASP A 258 -17.20 -29.90 7.55
C ASP A 258 -18.65 -29.84 8.04
N ALA A 259 -19.52 -30.70 7.51
CA ALA A 259 -20.92 -30.81 7.91
C ALA A 259 -21.05 -31.01 9.42
N LYS A 260 -21.62 -30.01 10.09
CA LYS A 260 -21.93 -30.02 11.52
C LYS A 260 -23.38 -30.43 11.75
N PRO A 261 -23.70 -31.03 12.90
CA PRO A 261 -25.08 -31.21 13.34
C PRO A 261 -25.78 -29.83 13.37
N GLY A 262 -26.86 -29.68 12.58
CA GLY A 262 -27.61 -28.42 12.45
C GLY A 262 -27.40 -27.67 11.14
N ASP A 263 -26.41 -28.03 10.32
CA ASP A 263 -26.17 -27.36 9.03
C ASP A 263 -27.35 -27.53 8.06
N THR A 264 -28.04 -28.67 8.10
CA THR A 264 -29.28 -28.86 7.31
C THR A 264 -30.37 -27.86 7.69
N GLN A 265 -30.51 -27.54 8.97
CA GLN A 265 -31.47 -26.56 9.48
C GLN A 265 -31.05 -25.14 9.07
N ALA A 266 -29.76 -24.81 9.21
CA ALA A 266 -29.22 -23.51 8.83
C ALA A 266 -29.31 -23.26 7.32
N ILE A 267 -29.06 -24.27 6.50
CA ILE A 267 -29.24 -24.23 5.04
C ILE A 267 -30.71 -24.02 4.71
N GLU A 268 -31.62 -24.76 5.35
CA GLU A 268 -33.06 -24.56 5.17
C GLU A 268 -33.47 -23.13 5.53
N ASP A 269 -32.89 -22.59 6.62
CA ASP A 269 -33.22 -21.26 7.12
C ASP A 269 -32.77 -20.10 6.24
N ILE A 270 -31.69 -20.29 5.47
CA ILE A 270 -31.14 -19.29 4.55
C ILE A 270 -31.64 -19.50 3.11
N SER A 271 -32.07 -20.72 2.76
CA SER A 271 -32.50 -21.08 1.41
C SER A 271 -33.82 -20.43 0.99
N LYS A 272 -34.66 -20.03 1.95
CA LYS A 272 -35.95 -19.39 1.69
C LYS A 272 -35.96 -17.97 2.25
N THR A 273 -36.44 -17.03 1.44
CA THR A 273 -36.67 -15.66 1.89
C THR A 273 -37.88 -15.65 2.82
N ARG A 274 -37.69 -15.21 4.07
CA ARG A 274 -38.76 -15.09 5.08
C ARG A 274 -38.90 -13.65 5.52
N ILE A 275 -40.11 -13.26 5.89
CA ILE A 275 -40.41 -11.92 6.40
C ILE A 275 -40.89 -12.08 7.85
N ALA A 276 -40.34 -11.29 8.77
CA ALA A 276 -40.62 -11.40 10.20
C ALA A 276 -40.96 -10.04 10.82
N TYR A 277 -41.62 -10.07 11.98
CA TYR A 277 -41.86 -8.92 12.85
C TYR A 277 -41.31 -9.19 14.25
N VAL A 278 -41.04 -8.11 14.99
CA VAL A 278 -40.58 -8.18 16.37
C VAL A 278 -41.78 -8.27 17.30
N LEU A 279 -41.77 -9.22 18.23
CA LEU A 279 -42.77 -9.30 19.30
C LEU A 279 -42.48 -8.22 20.34
N THR A 280 -43.40 -7.28 20.48
CA THR A 280 -43.30 -6.15 21.41
C THR A 280 -43.87 -6.49 22.79
N GLY A 281 -44.66 -7.55 22.90
CA GLY A 281 -45.35 -7.94 24.14
C GLY A 281 -46.67 -7.19 24.35
N GLU A 282 -47.02 -6.26 23.44
CA GLU A 282 -48.31 -5.58 23.41
C GLU A 282 -49.23 -6.27 22.36
N PRO A 283 -50.32 -6.93 22.79
CA PRO A 283 -51.14 -7.75 21.89
C PRO A 283 -51.70 -6.99 20.68
N GLY A 284 -52.02 -5.71 20.85
CA GLY A 284 -52.54 -4.85 19.78
C GLY A 284 -51.52 -4.66 18.66
N VAL A 285 -50.31 -4.21 19.00
CA VAL A 285 -49.22 -3.95 18.06
C VAL A 285 -48.76 -5.25 17.38
N ASP A 286 -48.66 -6.34 18.14
CA ASP A 286 -48.24 -7.64 17.60
C ASP A 286 -49.30 -8.21 16.63
N SER A 287 -50.59 -8.02 16.92
CA SER A 287 -51.67 -8.47 16.02
C SER A 287 -51.72 -7.68 14.71
N ILE A 288 -51.52 -6.36 14.77
CA ILE A 288 -51.45 -5.50 13.59
C ILE A 288 -50.25 -5.85 12.72
N SER A 289 -49.09 -6.04 13.34
CA SER A 289 -47.86 -6.41 12.64
C SER A 289 -47.98 -7.77 11.94
N ARG A 290 -48.61 -8.75 12.61
CA ARG A 290 -48.91 -10.06 12.03
C ARG A 290 -49.87 -9.96 10.84
N ALA A 291 -50.99 -9.26 10.99
CA ALA A 291 -51.97 -9.10 9.92
C ALA A 291 -51.38 -8.33 8.72
N GLY A 292 -50.53 -7.32 8.98
CA GLY A 292 -49.81 -6.58 7.95
C GLY A 292 -48.85 -7.46 7.15
N LEU A 293 -48.10 -8.33 7.82
CA LEU A 293 -47.22 -9.30 7.17
C LEU A 293 -47.97 -10.34 6.35
N GLU A 294 -49.09 -10.88 6.86
CA GLU A 294 -49.93 -11.79 6.10
C GLU A 294 -50.46 -11.15 4.81
N GLY A 295 -50.85 -9.87 4.87
CA GLY A 295 -51.26 -9.08 3.71
C GLY A 295 -50.11 -8.86 2.72
N LEU A 296 -48.93 -8.49 3.22
CA LEU A 296 -47.72 -8.27 2.41
C LEU A 296 -47.29 -9.56 1.69
N THR A 297 -47.28 -10.70 2.39
CA THR A 297 -46.95 -12.01 1.80
C THR A 297 -47.90 -12.35 0.66
N ARG A 298 -49.21 -12.16 0.85
CA ARG A 298 -50.21 -12.40 -0.20
C ARG A 298 -49.99 -11.51 -1.42
N PHE A 299 -49.72 -10.22 -1.18
CA PHE A 299 -49.46 -9.26 -2.25
C PHE A 299 -48.19 -9.60 -3.04
N LEU A 300 -47.11 -10.01 -2.36
CA LEU A 300 -45.87 -10.42 -2.99
C LEU A 300 -46.07 -11.67 -3.85
N ILE A 301 -46.79 -12.68 -3.36
CA ILE A 301 -47.12 -13.89 -4.13
C ILE A 301 -47.97 -13.54 -5.37
N GLU A 302 -48.91 -12.60 -5.26
CA GLU A 302 -49.78 -12.23 -6.38
C GLU A 302 -49.07 -11.36 -7.44
N LYS A 303 -48.13 -10.51 -7.04
CA LYS A 303 -47.48 -9.52 -7.93
C LYS A 303 -46.07 -9.88 -8.35
N THR A 304 -45.47 -10.92 -7.77
CA THR A 304 -44.10 -11.34 -8.06
C THR A 304 -43.99 -12.85 -8.12
N ALA A 305 -42.88 -13.37 -8.65
CA ALA A 305 -42.57 -14.80 -8.62
C ALA A 305 -41.94 -15.25 -7.28
N LEU A 306 -41.95 -14.39 -6.25
CA LEU A 306 -41.42 -14.69 -4.93
C LEU A 306 -42.49 -15.43 -4.11
N GLU A 307 -42.14 -16.61 -3.60
CA GLU A 307 -42.92 -17.33 -2.59
C GLU A 307 -42.17 -17.25 -1.24
N PRO A 308 -42.52 -16.30 -0.36
CA PRO A 308 -41.94 -16.22 0.97
C PRO A 308 -42.27 -17.49 1.77
N GLY A 309 -41.27 -18.00 2.50
CA GLY A 309 -41.39 -19.22 3.33
C GLY A 309 -41.86 -18.99 4.74
#